data_AF-A0A937GU85-F1
#
_entry.id   AF-A0A937GU85-F1
#
_cell.length_a   1.000
_cell.length_b   1.000
_cell.length_c   1.000
_cell.angle_alpha   90.00
_cell.angle_beta   90.00
_cell.angle_gamma   90.00
#
_symmetry.space_group_name_H-M   'P 1'
#
loop_
_entity.id
_entity.type
_entity.pdbx_description
1 polymer ?
#
loop_
_entity_poly.entity_id
_entity_poly.type
_entity_poly.pdbx_seq_one_letter_code
_entity_poly.pdbx_strand_id
1 'polypeptide(L)' 'MKVTNRYDEHKADFARDYMKIQELALSDKQLKTIEEWIDERIQDTFIQINESKADCDFANNWVKE' A
#
# COMPACT_ATOMS: atom_id res chain seq x y z
N MET A 1 -18.37 23.84 -20.62
CA MET A 1 -17.98 24.28 -19.26
C MET A 1 -16.75 25.18 -19.38
N LYS A 2 -16.79 26.39 -18.83
CA LYS A 2 -15.60 27.25 -18.70
C LYS A 2 -15.25 27.35 -17.22
N VAL A 3 -13.99 27.06 -16.89
CA VAL A 3 -13.48 27.21 -15.52
C VAL A 3 -13.41 28.70 -15.21
N THR A 4 -14.10 29.12 -14.15
CA THR A 4 -14.21 30.52 -13.74
C THR A 4 -13.19 30.91 -12.67
N ASN A 5 -12.60 29.96 -11.95
CA ASN A 5 -11.53 30.22 -11.00
C ASN A 5 -10.68 28.96 -10.75
N ARG A 6 -9.38 29.13 -10.50
CA ARG A 6 -8.45 28.05 -10.16
C ARG A 6 -7.51 28.55 -9.07
N TYR A 7 -7.32 27.74 -8.03
CA TYR A 7 -6.35 28.00 -6.97
C TYR A 7 -5.22 26.99 -7.05
N ASP A 8 -4.04 27.42 -6.64
CA ASP A 8 -2.87 26.55 -6.57
C ASP A 8 -3.02 25.52 -5.44
N GLU A 9 -2.37 24.39 -5.64
CA GLU A 9 -2.35 23.32 -4.65
C GLU A 9 -1.66 23.76 -3.35
N HIS A 10 -2.19 23.30 -2.22
CA HIS A 10 -1.55 23.50 -0.93
C HIS A 10 -0.21 22.77 -0.90
N LYS A 11 0.87 23.51 -0.60
CA LYS A 11 2.18 22.91 -0.31
C LYS A 11 2.19 22.48 1.15
N ALA A 12 2.36 21.17 1.36
CA ALA A 12 2.47 20.59 2.69
C ALA A 12 3.60 21.26 3.48
N ASP A 13 3.29 21.64 4.72
CA ASP A 13 4.20 22.34 5.61
C ASP A 13 4.14 21.69 6.99
N PHE A 14 5.28 21.22 7.49
CA PHE A 14 5.33 20.48 8.76
C PHE A 14 4.79 21.29 9.95
N ALA A 15 4.94 22.61 9.97
CA ALA A 15 4.45 23.42 11.08
C ALA A 15 2.92 23.44 11.16
N ARG A 16 2.23 23.34 10.02
CA ARG A 16 0.76 23.41 9.92
C ARG A 16 0.10 22.03 9.77
N ASP A 17 0.80 21.08 9.15
CA ASP A 17 0.24 19.81 8.71
C ASP A 17 0.81 18.59 9.48
N TYR A 18 1.57 18.83 10.56
CA TYR A 18 2.28 17.78 11.29
C TYR A 18 1.41 16.55 11.59
N MET A 19 0.19 16.75 12.13
CA MET A 19 -0.70 15.64 12.49
C MET A 19 -1.04 14.77 11.28
N LYS A 20 -1.29 15.39 10.12
CA LYS A 20 -1.64 14.63 8.91
C LYS A 20 -0.44 13.90 8.35
N ILE A 21 0.73 14.54 8.34
CA ILE A 21 1.97 13.90 7.89
C ILE A 21 2.34 12.75 8.82
N GLN A 22 2.17 12.91 10.13
CA GLN A 22 2.40 11.85 11.12
C GLN A 22 1.46 10.66 10.90
N GLU A 23 0.17 10.90 10.68
CA GLU A 23 -0.81 9.84 10.37
C GLU A 23 -0.41 9.08 9.11
N LEU A 24 -0.08 9.79 8.02
CA LEU A 24 0.34 9.17 6.76
C LEU A 24 1.62 8.35 6.92
N ALA A 25 2.61 8.88 7.64
CA ALA A 25 3.86 8.18 7.90
C ALA A 25 3.66 6.94 8.79
N LEU A 26 2.72 7.00 9.74
CA LEU A 26 2.36 5.86 10.57
C LEU A 26 1.69 4.76 9.74
N SER A 27 0.73 5.13 8.90
CA SER A 27 0.06 4.18 7.99
C SER A 27 1.05 3.52 7.02
N ASP A 28 1.95 4.30 6.42
CA ASP A 28 3.01 3.78 5.55
C ASP A 28 3.91 2.76 6.27
N LYS A 29 4.32 3.04 7.51
CA LYS A 29 5.07 2.08 8.33
C LYS A 29 4.29 0.81 8.61
N GLN A 30 3.01 0.92 8.97
CA GLN A 30 2.18 -0.25 9.24
C GLN A 30 2.03 -1.14 8.01
N LEU A 31 1.84 -0.55 6.82
CA LEU A 31 1.76 -1.27 5.56
C LEU A 31 3.06 -2.03 5.28
N LYS A 32 4.21 -1.37 5.40
CA LYS A 32 5.54 -2.01 5.20
C LYS A 32 5.76 -3.20 6.13
N THR A 33 5.43 -3.04 7.42
CA THR A 33 5.56 -4.14 8.37
C THR A 33 4.64 -5.32 8.05
N ILE A 34 3.44 -5.06 7.52
CA ILE A 34 2.52 -6.11 7.07
C ILE A 34 3.08 -6.81 5.82
N GLU A 35 3.61 -6.06 4.85
CA GLU A 35 4.24 -6.61 3.64
C GLU A 35 5.41 -7.54 3.99
N GLU A 36 6.34 -7.08 4.82
CA GLU A 36 7.47 -7.88 5.32
C GLU A 36 6.99 -9.15 6.02
N TRP A 37 5.98 -9.03 6.88
CA TRP A 37 5.42 -10.18 7.59
C TRP A 37 4.74 -11.18 6.63
N ILE A 38 4.03 -10.70 5.62
CA ILE A 38 3.41 -11.56 4.60
C ILE A 38 4.48 -12.33 3.85
N ASP A 39 5.55 -11.67 3.41
CA ASP A 39 6.64 -12.29 2.66
C ASP A 39 7.33 -13.40 3.46
N GLU A 40 7.62 -13.15 4.75
CA GLU A 40 8.16 -14.16 5.65
C GLU A 40 7.20 -15.35 5.84
N ARG A 41 5.92 -15.06 6.09
CA ARG A 41 4.91 -16.09 6.38
C ARG A 41 4.56 -16.93 5.17
N ILE A 42 4.59 -16.36 3.97
CA ILE A 42 4.37 -17.08 2.74
C ILE A 42 5.38 -18.22 2.65
N GLN A 43 6.66 -18.00 2.98
CA GLN A 43 7.69 -19.05 2.88
C GLN A 43 7.37 -20.26 3.78
N ASP A 44 6.96 -20.02 5.02
CA ASP A 44 6.73 -21.08 6.01
C ASP A 44 5.36 -21.77 5.89
N THR A 45 4.39 -21.14 5.23
CA THR A 45 3.00 -21.62 5.20
C THR A 45 2.72 -22.46 3.95
N PHE A 46 2.03 -23.60 4.09
CA PHE A 46 1.55 -24.34 2.91
C PHE A 46 0.38 -23.58 2.25
N ILE A 47 0.50 -23.29 0.95
CA ILE A 47 -0.46 -22.51 0.18
C ILE A 47 -0.77 -23.28 -1.10
N GLN A 48 -2.05 -23.49 -1.38
CA GLN A 48 -2.53 -24.15 -2.60
C GLN A 48 -3.55 -23.25 -3.28
N ILE A 49 -3.27 -22.85 -4.51
CA ILE A 49 -4.18 -22.05 -5.35
C ILE A 49 -4.88 -22.97 -6.34
N ASN A 50 -6.15 -22.70 -6.62
CA ASN A 50 -6.87 -23.42 -7.67
C ASN A 50 -6.22 -23.14 -9.03
N GLU A 51 -5.98 -24.19 -9.82
CA GLU A 51 -5.32 -24.09 -11.14
C GLU A 51 -5.98 -23.07 -12.08
N SER A 52 -7.30 -22.89 -12.00
CA SER A 52 -8.03 -21.89 -12.82
C SER A 52 -7.70 -20.43 -12.47
N LYS A 53 -7.00 -20.18 -11.37
CA LYS A 53 -6.61 -18.87 -10.86
C LYS A 53 -5.10 -18.74 -10.68
N ALA A 54 -4.32 -19.72 -11.12
CA ALA A 54 -2.87 -19.68 -11.05
C ALA A 54 -2.25 -18.56 -11.93
N ASP A 55 -2.94 -18.17 -12.99
CA ASP A 55 -2.56 -17.08 -13.94
C ASP A 55 -3.10 -15.70 -13.52
N CYS A 56 -3.46 -15.49 -12.25
CA CYS A 56 -3.87 -14.17 -11.78
C CYS A 56 -2.65 -13.36 -11.31
N ASP A 57 -2.62 -12.08 -11.66
CA ASP A 57 -1.63 -11.13 -11.12
C ASP A 57 -1.92 -10.85 -9.65
N PHE A 58 -1.21 -11.53 -8.76
CA PHE A 58 -1.32 -11.34 -7.33
C PHE A 58 -0.37 -10.25 -6.82
N ALA A 59 -0.83 -9.49 -5.81
CA ALA A 59 0.00 -8.48 -5.15
C ALA A 59 1.11 -9.08 -4.29
N ASN A 60 0.91 -10.29 -3.77
CA ASN A 60 1.92 -11.04 -2.99
C ASN A 60 2.22 -12.37 -3.70
N ASN A 61 3.37 -12.96 -3.39
CA ASN A 61 3.84 -14.19 -4.02
C ASN A 61 3.12 -15.45 -3.51
N TRP A 62 1.82 -15.57 -3.77
CA TRP A 62 1.00 -16.69 -3.31
C TRP A 62 1.26 -17.99 -4.08
N VAL A 63 1.77 -17.89 -5.31
CA VAL A 63 2.16 -19.06 -6.13
C VAL A 63 3.60 -19.38 -5.79
N LYS A 64 3.82 -20.41 -4.96
CA LYS A 64 5.16 -20.94 -4.73
C LYS A 64 5.63 -21.70 -5.97
N GLU A 65 6.82 -21.37 -6.48
CA GLU A 65 7.56 -22.26 -7.38
C GLU A 65 8.01 -23.54 -6.67
#